data_AF-C4JZL5-F1
#
_entry.id   AF-C4JZL5-F1
#
_cell.length_a   1.000
_cell.length_b   1.000
_cell.length_c   1.000
_cell.angle_alpha   90.00
_cell.angle_beta   90.00
_cell.angle_gamma   90.00
#
_symmetry.space_group_name_H-M   'P 1'
#
loop_
_entity.id
_entity.type
_entity.pdbx_description
1 polymer ?
#
loop_
_entity_poly.entity_id
_entity_poly.type
_entity_poly.pdbx_seq_one_letter_code
_entity_poly.pdbx_strand_id
1 'polypeptide(L)'
;MPVPEGYILFIVMEKVPGESLVDFWYRPPEDREKIRRAFRRSIEELYSHGGMQRDEGLRNLHYDAKSDKWYVIPMCCGPNDGR
;
A
#
# COMPACT_ATOMS: atom_id res chain seq x y z
N MET A 1 -18.38 12.09 -25.00
CA MET A 1 -17.33 11.93 -23.95
C MET A 1 -18.06 11.59 -22.65
N PRO A 2 -17.66 10.56 -21.88
CA PRO A 2 -18.51 9.96 -20.84
C PRO A 2 -18.60 10.78 -19.54
N VAL A 3 -18.18 12.05 -19.52
CA VAL A 3 -18.24 12.89 -18.32
C VAL A 3 -18.75 14.29 -18.68
N PRO A 4 -20.07 14.49 -18.83
CA PRO A 4 -20.64 15.83 -18.96
C PRO A 4 -20.34 16.64 -17.68
N GLU A 5 -19.76 17.82 -17.83
CA GLU A 5 -19.41 18.77 -16.75
C GLU A 5 -18.39 18.28 -15.70
N GLY A 6 -17.75 17.13 -15.92
CA GLY A 6 -16.73 16.60 -15.01
C GLY A 6 -15.35 16.47 -15.66
N TYR A 7 -14.42 15.93 -14.88
CA TYR A 7 -13.06 15.64 -15.33
C TYR A 7 -12.65 14.22 -14.93
N ILE A 8 -11.70 13.65 -15.68
CA ILE A 8 -11.05 12.39 -15.33
C ILE A 8 -9.64 12.74 -14.84
N LEU A 9 -9.31 12.31 -13.62
CA LEU A 9 -7.98 12.44 -13.05
C LEU A 9 -7.22 11.13 -13.26
N PHE A 10 -6.06 11.19 -13.92
CA PHE A 10 -5.12 10.08 -14.00
C PHE A 10 -3.95 10.37 -13.06
N ILE A 11 -3.66 9.45 -12.15
CA ILE A 11 -2.45 9.47 -11.33
C ILE A 11 -1.48 8.47 -11.93
N VAL A 12 -0.37 8.96 -12.48
CA VAL A 12 0.71 8.11 -13.00
C VAL A 12 1.75 7.97 -11.91
N MET A 13 2.04 6.73 -11.52
CA MET A 13 3.03 6.39 -10.51
C MET A 13 4.05 5.40 -11.09
N GLU A 14 5.21 5.32 -10.45
CA GLU A 14 6.18 4.26 -10.76
C GLU A 14 5.55 2.88 -10.50
N LYS A 15 5.79 1.95 -11.43
CA LYS A 15 5.38 0.56 -11.24
C LYS A 15 6.31 -0.10 -10.23
N VAL A 16 5.82 -0.31 -9.02
CA VAL A 16 6.58 -0.98 -7.96
C VAL A 16 6.73 -2.48 -8.25
N PRO A 17 7.87 -3.09 -7.88
CA PRO A 17 8.04 -4.54 -7.92
C PRO A 17 7.23 -5.21 -6.79
N GLY A 18 7.11 -6.53 -6.88
CA GLY A 18 6.47 -7.34 -5.84
C GLY A 18 5.10 -7.87 -6.24
N GLU A 19 4.50 -8.59 -5.30
CA GLU A 19 3.25 -9.32 -5.49
C GLU A 19 2.16 -8.80 -4.55
N SER A 20 0.92 -8.94 -4.99
CA SER A 20 -0.25 -8.60 -4.17
C SER A 20 -0.37 -9.59 -3.00
N LEU A 21 -0.70 -9.07 -1.82
CA LEU A 21 -0.87 -9.87 -0.61
C LEU A 21 -2.27 -10.46 -0.43
N VAL A 22 -3.06 -10.59 -1.49
CA VAL A 22 -4.43 -11.18 -1.43
C VAL A 22 -4.43 -12.60 -0.85
N ASP A 23 -3.35 -13.35 -1.09
CA ASP A 23 -3.17 -14.73 -0.61
C ASP A 23 -2.43 -14.83 0.74
N PHE A 24 -2.18 -13.69 1.41
CA PHE A 24 -1.32 -13.61 2.60
C PHE A 24 -1.62 -14.67 3.66
N TRP A 25 -2.90 -14.94 3.92
CA TRP A 25 -3.32 -15.89 4.95
C TRP A 25 -3.00 -17.35 4.63
N TYR A 26 -2.82 -17.69 3.36
CA TYR A 26 -2.46 -19.02 2.88
C TYR A 26 -0.95 -19.26 2.86
N ARG A 27 -0.14 -18.21 3.10
CA ARG A 27 1.32 -18.31 3.09
C ARG A 27 1.85 -19.00 4.36
N PRO A 28 3.01 -19.66 4.27
CA PRO A 28 3.68 -20.26 5.43
C PRO A 28 3.85 -19.28 6.60
N PRO A 29 3.82 -19.75 7.86
CA PRO A 29 4.00 -18.88 9.03
C PRO A 29 5.26 -18.02 8.97
N GLU A 30 6.38 -18.58 8.51
CA GLU A 30 7.66 -17.85 8.42
C GLU A 30 7.61 -16.69 7.41
N ASP A 31 6.99 -16.91 6.25
CA ASP A 31 6.82 -15.87 5.23
C ASP A 31 5.90 -14.76 5.73
N ARG A 32 4.80 -15.11 6.40
CA ARG A 32 3.89 -14.13 6.99
C ARG A 32 4.61 -13.25 8.02
N GLU A 33 5.49 -13.84 8.84
CA GLU A 33 6.24 -13.09 9.83
C GLU A 33 7.29 -12.17 9.19
N LYS A 34 7.95 -12.61 8.11
CA LYS A 34 8.84 -11.75 7.33
C LYS A 34 8.10 -10.54 6.74
N ILE A 35 6.95 -10.79 6.10
CA ILE A 35 6.10 -9.74 5.53
C ILE A 35 5.64 -8.74 6.60
N ARG A 36 5.25 -9.21 7.79
CA ARG A 36 4.84 -8.35 8.91
C ARG A 36 5.95 -7.43 9.39
N ARG A 37 7.19 -7.93 9.46
CA ARG A 37 8.35 -7.09 9.82
C ARG A 37 8.62 -6.00 8.78
N ALA A 38 8.54 -6.34 7.49
CA ALA A 38 8.70 -5.37 6.40
C ALA A 38 7.57 -4.31 6.39
N PHE A 39 6.33 -4.75 6.61
CA PHE A 39 5.17 -3.88 6.76
C PHE A 39 5.39 -2.87 7.90
N ARG A 40 5.81 -3.35 9.07
CA ARG A 40 6.06 -2.49 10.24
C ARG A 40 7.05 -1.37 9.93
N ARG A 41 8.17 -1.68 9.30
CA ARG A 41 9.18 -0.66 8.94
C ARG A 41 8.61 0.37 7.97
N SER A 42 7.89 -0.11 6.96
CA SER A 42 7.36 0.74 5.89
C SER A 42 6.22 1.64 6.38
N ILE A 43 5.36 1.16 7.28
CA ILE A 43 4.28 1.97 7.87
C ILE A 43 4.82 2.99 8.88
N GLU A 44 5.85 2.63 9.65
CA GLU A 44 6.55 3.57 10.54
C GLU A 44 7.21 4.71 9.73
N GLU A 45 7.86 4.39 8.60
CA GLU A 45 8.40 5.37 7.67
C GLU A 45 7.30 6.27 7.09
N LEU A 46 6.19 5.67 6.61
CA LEU A 46 5.05 6.42 6.06
C LEU A 46 4.50 7.43 7.06
N TYR A 47 4.30 6.99 8.31
CA TYR A 47 3.78 7.83 9.38
C TYR A 47 4.77 8.92 9.80
N SER A 48 6.09 8.64 9.76
CA SER A 48 7.11 9.64 10.04
C SER A 48 7.11 10.81 9.04
N HIS A 49 6.61 10.57 7.82
CA HIS A 49 6.46 11.58 6.77
C HIS A 49 5.05 12.20 6.73
N GLY A 50 4.20 11.96 7.74
CA GLY A 50 2.85 12.47 7.81
C GLY A 50 1.86 11.79 6.85
N GLY A 51 2.27 10.69 6.21
CA GLY A 51 1.38 9.85 5.43
C GLY A 51 0.42 9.08 6.33
N MET A 52 -0.77 8.78 5.82
CA MET A 52 -1.75 7.95 6.51
C MET A 52 -2.32 6.93 5.53
N GLN A 53 -2.38 5.67 5.94
CA GLN A 53 -3.03 4.64 5.14
C GLN A 53 -4.49 4.52 5.59
N ARG A 54 -5.42 4.88 4.69
CA ARG A 54 -6.87 4.79 4.95
C ARG A 54 -7.53 3.53 4.39
N ASP A 55 -6.92 2.92 3.37
CA ASP A 55 -7.45 1.72 2.73
C ASP A 55 -6.52 0.54 3.02
N GLU A 56 -6.89 -0.22 4.06
CA GLU A 56 -6.11 -1.31 4.65
C GLU A 56 -6.34 -2.66 3.94
N GLY A 57 -7.09 -2.68 2.83
CA GLY A 57 -7.37 -3.91 2.10
C GLY A 57 -6.10 -4.55 1.53
N LEU A 58 -5.93 -5.86 1.70
CA LEU A 58 -4.79 -6.65 1.19
C LEU A 58 -4.51 -6.45 -0.31
N ARG A 59 -5.54 -6.10 -1.10
CA ARG A 59 -5.42 -5.79 -2.53
C ARG A 59 -4.53 -4.58 -2.83
N ASN A 60 -4.42 -3.66 -1.87
CA ASN A 60 -3.62 -2.45 -1.98
C ASN A 60 -2.20 -2.62 -1.44
N LEU A 61 -1.90 -3.83 -0.96
CA LEU A 61 -0.66 -4.14 -0.27
C LEU A 61 0.21 -4.99 -1.20
N HIS A 62 1.39 -4.46 -1.51
CA HIS A 62 2.37 -5.13 -2.33
C HIS A 62 3.61 -5.40 -1.50
N TYR A 63 4.14 -6.62 -1.63
CA TYR A 63 5.38 -7.01 -0.98
C TYR A 63 6.40 -7.47 -2.00
N ASP A 64 7.60 -6.92 -1.92
CA ASP A 64 8.74 -7.36 -2.72
C ASP A 64 9.71 -8.16 -1.84
N ALA A 65 9.64 -9.47 -1.97
CA ALA A 65 10.50 -10.40 -1.25
C ALA A 65 12.00 -10.24 -1.56
N LYS A 66 12.36 -9.67 -2.73
CA LYS A 66 13.76 -9.47 -3.14
C LYS A 66 14.39 -8.30 -2.40
N SER A 67 13.66 -7.20 -2.24
CA SER A 67 14.15 -6.01 -1.55
C SER A 67 13.73 -5.95 -0.08
N ASP A 68 12.90 -6.88 0.40
CA ASP A 68 12.30 -6.87 1.75
C ASP A 68 11.52 -5.57 2.01
N LYS A 69 10.92 -5.03 0.95
CA LYS A 69 10.16 -3.77 0.97
C LYS A 69 8.68 -4.01 0.78
N TRP A 70 7.91 -3.07 1.30
CA TRP A 70 6.46 -3.11 1.28
C TRP A 70 5.90 -1.80 0.74
N TYR A 71 4.89 -1.90 -0.13
CA TYR A 71 4.34 -0.77 -0.88
C TYR A 71 2.81 -0.70 -0.70
N VAL A 72 2.28 0.53 -0.64
CA VAL A 72 0.86 0.84 -0.50
C VAL A 72 0.35 1.52 -1.77
N ILE A 73 -0.62 0.91 -2.45
CA ILE A 73 -1.20 1.46 -3.68
C ILE A 73 -2.71 1.19 -3.75
N PRO A 74 -3.58 2.19 -3.99
CA PRO A 74 -3.28 3.63 -4.02
C PRO A 74 -3.18 4.21 -2.61
N MET A 75 -2.20 5.09 -2.41
CA MET A 75 -2.14 5.92 -1.20
C MET A 75 -3.19 7.03 -1.31
N CYS A 76 -4.22 6.98 -0.47
CA CYS A 76 -5.17 8.08 -0.32
C CYS A 76 -4.58 9.13 0.64
N CYS A 77 -4.00 10.20 0.12
CA CYS A 77 -3.68 11.40 0.91
C CYS A 77 -4.98 12.13 1.29
N GLY A 78 -5.55 11.81 2.45
CA GLY A 78 -6.58 12.64 3.08
C GLY A 78 -5.97 13.52 4.17
N PRO A 79 -6.50 14.72 4.45
CA PRO A 79 -6.08 15.51 5.60
C PRO A 79 -6.21 14.67 6.88
N ASN A 80 -5.22 14.77 7.76
CA ASN A 80 -5.20 14.08 9.04
C ASN A 80 -6.30 14.70 9.93
N ASP A 81 -7.48 14.10 9.99
CA ASP A 81 -8.66 14.65 10.69
C ASP A 81 -8.68 14.33 12.19
N GLY A 82 -7.57 13.79 12.73
CA GLY A 82 -7.31 13.74 14.17
C GLY A 82 -8.37 13.01 15.00
N ARG A 83 -9.06 12.03 14.40
CA ARG A 83 -10.01 11.17 15.11
C ARG A 83 -9.37 9.87 15.58
#